data_AF-A0A1M7F1Z5-F1
#
_entry.id   AF-A0A1M7F1Z5-F1
#
_cell.length_a   1.000
_cell.length_b   1.000
_cell.length_c   1.000
_cell.angle_alpha   90.00
_cell.angle_beta   90.00
_cell.angle_gamma   90.00
#
_symmetry.space_group_name_H-M   'P 1'
#
loop_
_entity.id
_entity.type
_entity.pdbx_description
1 polymer ?
#
loop_
_entity_poly.entity_id
_entity_poly.type
_entity_poly.pdbx_seq_one_letter_code
_entity_poly.pdbx_strand_id
1 'polypeptide(L)'
;MKIDFIKCTHDSYGGRLVEPFRYFGKIISDRFEQEGIMFSFEEIQIQLAFFSANLTDKHLYINWYNKLPTYHRNNNIVKVILPVLETEKSLEDVFKLACQAFKIMAHKKKEMDIFDEQKIVQTLLSLELELQNADLWDLNKQYKSTLRATALKRSLDERTARENRIIENKKLIYDLQFYYEFENADKLYFAPYDKSFCDKILIKLRKEKFRLPDYTHLHIIVSDSFENALYYAGREEKYCAYGITVFKDYAAYADKSETEKERITFDLIKQGLYDIAKIDKLDLETLEAVLDETEREIERKSFSWI
;
A
#
# COMPACT_ATOMS: atom_id res chain seq x y z
N MET A 1 -7.37 -4.88 16.07
CA MET A 1 -6.18 -5.75 15.93
C MET A 1 -6.02 -6.13 14.46
N LYS A 2 -4.82 -6.44 13.99
CA LYS A 2 -4.54 -6.92 12.63
C LYS A 2 -3.97 -8.34 12.68
N ILE A 3 -4.40 -9.21 11.77
CA ILE A 3 -3.83 -10.55 11.58
C ILE A 3 -3.37 -10.66 10.14
N ASP A 4 -2.09 -10.95 9.94
CA ASP A 4 -1.49 -11.13 8.61
C ASP A 4 -0.97 -12.55 8.44
N PHE A 5 -1.27 -13.14 7.28
CA PHE A 5 -0.60 -14.33 6.79
C PHE A 5 0.45 -13.92 5.76
N ILE A 6 1.71 -14.26 6.03
CA ILE A 6 2.86 -13.80 5.24
C ILE A 6 3.66 -15.01 4.79
N LYS A 7 3.85 -15.18 3.48
CA LYS A 7 4.75 -16.20 2.93
C LYS A 7 6.20 -15.71 3.04
N CYS A 8 7.09 -16.57 3.52
CA CYS A 8 8.52 -16.29 3.62
C CYS A 8 9.40 -17.46 3.14
N THR A 9 10.62 -17.13 2.71
CA THR A 9 11.74 -18.06 2.47
C THR A 9 12.95 -17.65 3.32
N HIS A 10 14.09 -18.36 3.23
CA HIS A 10 15.34 -17.77 3.74
C HIS A 10 15.53 -16.41 3.08
N ASP A 11 15.68 -15.36 3.89
CA ASP A 11 16.10 -14.02 3.49
C ASP A 11 15.17 -13.27 2.53
N SER A 12 13.94 -13.76 2.30
CA SER A 12 12.94 -13.03 1.54
C SER A 12 11.54 -13.11 2.16
N TYR A 13 10.84 -11.97 2.10
CA TYR A 13 9.43 -11.83 2.44
C TYR A 13 8.74 -11.33 1.16
N GLY A 14 7.58 -11.89 0.79
CA GLY A 14 6.97 -11.40 -0.45
C GLY A 14 5.60 -11.91 -0.86
N GLY A 15 4.92 -12.71 -0.04
CA GLY A 15 3.58 -13.23 -0.41
C GLY A 15 2.58 -13.15 0.72
N ARG A 16 1.29 -13.16 0.36
CA ARG A 16 0.16 -13.41 1.26
C ARG A 16 -0.53 -14.70 0.83
N LEU A 17 -1.55 -15.13 1.57
CA LEU A 17 -2.47 -16.14 1.07
C LEU A 17 -3.05 -15.71 -0.28
N VAL A 18 -3.26 -16.66 -1.18
CA VAL A 18 -3.87 -16.42 -2.49
C VAL A 18 -5.40 -16.51 -2.40
N GLU A 19 -6.10 -16.05 -3.44
CA GLU A 19 -7.56 -16.18 -3.51
C GLU A 19 -7.97 -17.67 -3.50
N PRO A 20 -9.06 -18.04 -2.78
CA PRO A 20 -10.02 -17.17 -2.09
C PRO A 20 -9.63 -16.77 -0.64
N PHE A 21 -8.44 -17.14 -0.15
CA PHE A 21 -8.03 -16.93 1.24
C PHE A 21 -7.26 -15.62 1.49
N ARG A 22 -7.15 -14.74 0.49
CA ARG A 22 -6.32 -13.51 0.56
C ARG A 22 -6.63 -12.65 1.80
N TYR A 23 -7.90 -12.57 2.19
CA TYR A 23 -8.36 -11.74 3.31
C TYR A 23 -8.64 -12.52 4.60
N PHE A 24 -8.16 -13.76 4.70
CA PHE A 24 -8.50 -14.64 5.81
C PHE A 24 -8.08 -14.12 7.19
N GLY A 25 -6.93 -13.47 7.29
CA GLY A 25 -6.52 -12.81 8.53
C GLY A 25 -7.51 -11.72 8.99
N LYS A 26 -8.08 -10.96 8.05
CA LYS A 26 -9.12 -9.97 8.36
C LYS A 26 -10.43 -10.64 8.78
N ILE A 27 -10.83 -11.73 8.14
CA ILE A 27 -12.01 -12.52 8.53
C ILE A 27 -11.89 -13.01 9.98
N ILE A 28 -10.75 -13.60 10.37
CA ILE A 28 -10.49 -14.04 11.75
C ILE A 28 -10.51 -12.83 12.70
N SER A 29 -9.85 -11.73 12.32
CA SER A 29 -9.78 -10.54 13.14
C SER A 29 -11.17 -9.95 13.44
N ASP A 30 -12.04 -9.90 12.42
CA ASP A 30 -13.39 -9.36 12.56
C ASP A 30 -14.24 -10.26 13.45
N ARG A 31 -14.10 -11.58 13.28
CA ARG A 31 -14.75 -12.53 14.18
C ARG A 31 -14.27 -12.38 15.62
N PHE A 32 -12.97 -12.21 15.85
CA PHE A 32 -12.45 -11.99 17.20
C PHE A 32 -12.95 -10.70 17.83
N GLU A 33 -13.05 -9.62 17.05
CA GLU A 33 -13.63 -8.36 17.52
C GLU A 33 -15.11 -8.52 17.90
N GLN A 34 -15.91 -9.21 17.07
CA GLN A 34 -17.32 -9.51 17.34
C GLN A 34 -17.51 -10.33 18.62
N GLU A 35 -16.62 -11.30 18.87
CA GLU A 35 -16.65 -12.13 20.06
C GLU A 35 -16.01 -11.43 21.28
N GLY A 36 -15.48 -10.21 21.15
CA GLY A 36 -14.82 -9.50 22.24
C GLY A 36 -13.53 -10.18 22.72
N ILE A 37 -12.80 -10.85 21.82
CA ILE A 37 -11.48 -11.42 22.09
C ILE A 37 -10.44 -10.30 21.98
N MET A 38 -9.87 -9.95 23.12
CA MET A 38 -8.87 -8.88 23.22
C MET A 38 -7.46 -9.43 23.29
N PHE A 39 -6.54 -8.77 22.61
CA PHE A 39 -5.12 -9.08 22.65
C PHE A 39 -4.32 -7.87 23.13
N SER A 40 -3.20 -8.14 23.80
CA SER A 40 -2.27 -7.10 24.29
C SER A 40 -1.32 -6.58 23.20
N PHE A 41 -1.60 -6.88 21.93
CA PHE A 41 -0.79 -6.53 20.77
C PHE A 41 -1.69 -6.04 19.65
N GLU A 42 -1.15 -5.14 18.83
CA GLU A 42 -1.86 -4.51 17.73
C GLU A 42 -1.89 -5.42 16.50
N GLU A 43 -0.83 -6.21 16.30
CA GLU A 43 -0.64 -7.07 15.13
C GLU A 43 -0.18 -8.50 15.49
N ILE A 44 -0.77 -9.48 14.80
CA ILE A 44 -0.34 -10.87 14.78
C ILE A 44 0.14 -11.21 13.36
N GLN A 45 1.37 -11.66 13.23
CA GLN A 45 1.94 -12.16 11.98
C GLN A 45 2.07 -13.69 12.04
N ILE A 46 1.32 -14.37 11.19
CA ILE A 46 1.45 -15.81 10.94
C ILE A 46 2.29 -15.98 9.68
N GLN A 47 3.57 -16.24 9.86
CA GLN A 47 4.51 -16.43 8.76
C GLN A 47 4.55 -17.89 8.32
N LEU A 48 4.40 -18.12 7.03
CA LEU A 48 4.36 -19.42 6.39
C LEU A 48 5.69 -19.64 5.66
N ALA A 49 6.57 -20.42 6.27
CA ALA A 49 7.87 -20.76 5.71
C ALA A 49 7.72 -21.96 4.79
N PHE A 50 7.85 -21.75 3.49
CA PHE A 50 7.79 -22.81 2.50
C PHE A 50 9.16 -23.45 2.32
N PHE A 51 9.23 -24.78 2.36
CA PHE A 51 10.46 -25.50 2.08
C PHE A 51 10.89 -25.31 0.61
N SER A 52 12.11 -24.83 0.36
CA SER A 52 12.71 -24.75 -0.97
C SER A 52 14.02 -25.53 -1.02
N ALA A 53 14.05 -26.59 -1.83
CA ALA A 53 15.25 -27.40 -2.05
C ALA A 53 16.31 -26.72 -2.94
N ASN A 54 15.95 -25.62 -3.61
CA ASN A 54 16.71 -24.98 -4.69
C ASN A 54 17.44 -23.70 -4.25
N LEU A 55 17.78 -23.57 -2.96
CA LEU A 55 18.45 -22.37 -2.43
C LEU A 55 19.97 -22.49 -2.50
N THR A 56 20.63 -21.36 -2.81
CA THR A 56 22.08 -21.24 -2.98
C THR A 56 22.87 -21.58 -1.70
N ASP A 57 22.31 -21.30 -0.52
CA ASP A 57 22.85 -21.72 0.78
C ASP A 57 21.94 -22.72 1.48
N LYS A 58 21.99 -23.96 0.98
CA LYS A 58 21.13 -25.06 1.42
C LYS A 58 21.35 -25.42 2.90
N HIS A 59 22.56 -25.26 3.44
CA HIS A 59 22.87 -25.65 4.82
C HIS A 59 22.32 -24.66 5.84
N LEU A 60 22.53 -23.35 5.65
CA LEU A 60 21.95 -22.33 6.54
C LEU A 60 20.42 -22.40 6.52
N TYR A 61 19.85 -22.56 5.33
CA TYR A 61 18.40 -22.67 5.17
C TYR A 61 17.80 -23.88 5.91
N ILE A 62 18.35 -25.08 5.68
CA ILE A 62 17.87 -26.29 6.33
C ILE A 62 18.00 -26.17 7.85
N ASN A 63 19.11 -25.62 8.34
CA ASN A 63 19.34 -25.39 9.76
C ASN A 63 18.33 -24.39 10.36
N TRP A 64 17.94 -23.36 9.62
CA TRP A 64 16.89 -22.43 10.04
C TRP A 64 15.51 -23.09 10.02
N TYR A 65 15.15 -23.76 8.91
CA TYR A 65 13.84 -24.40 8.74
C TYR A 65 13.59 -25.48 9.79
N ASN A 66 14.60 -26.27 10.14
CA ASN A 66 14.52 -27.31 11.18
C ASN A 66 14.32 -26.75 12.59
N LYS A 67 14.48 -25.43 12.81
CA LYS A 67 14.18 -24.78 14.10
C LYS A 67 12.73 -24.30 14.20
N LEU A 68 11.93 -24.44 13.15
CA LEU A 68 10.53 -24.06 13.14
C LEU A 68 9.66 -25.11 13.87
N PRO A 69 8.53 -24.70 14.48
CA PRO A 69 8.00 -23.34 14.51
C PRO A 69 8.71 -22.43 15.50
N THR A 70 8.77 -21.12 15.21
CA THR A 70 9.32 -20.11 16.14
C THR A 70 8.28 -19.09 16.55
N TYR A 71 8.50 -18.48 17.72
CA TYR A 71 7.66 -17.42 18.29
C TYR A 71 8.54 -16.22 18.63
N HIS A 72 8.11 -15.04 18.17
CA HIS A 72 8.75 -13.77 18.46
C HIS A 72 7.70 -12.76 18.93
N ARG A 73 8.03 -11.96 19.93
CA ARG A 73 7.13 -10.94 20.48
C ARG A 73 7.89 -9.65 20.74
N ASN A 74 7.33 -8.56 20.22
CA ASN A 74 7.66 -7.18 20.56
C ASN A 74 6.46 -6.52 21.26
N ASN A 75 6.55 -5.22 21.56
CA ASN A 75 5.49 -4.51 22.29
C ASN A 75 4.15 -4.50 21.56
N ASN A 76 4.16 -4.32 20.22
CA ASN A 76 2.93 -4.17 19.44
C ASN A 76 2.66 -5.35 18.51
N ILE A 77 3.63 -6.24 18.32
CA ILE A 77 3.57 -7.30 17.30
C ILE A 77 3.95 -8.64 17.92
N VAL A 78 3.14 -9.66 17.65
CA VAL A 78 3.49 -11.07 17.84
C VAL A 78 3.66 -11.72 16.48
N LYS A 79 4.71 -12.53 16.33
CA LYS A 79 5.04 -13.27 15.12
C LYS A 79 5.20 -14.75 15.44
N VAL A 80 4.49 -15.59 14.70
CA VAL A 80 4.66 -17.04 14.71
C VAL A 80 5.10 -17.48 13.33
N ILE A 81 6.22 -18.20 13.24
CA ILE A 81 6.72 -18.74 11.96
C ILE A 81 6.45 -20.24 11.96
N LEU A 82 5.64 -20.70 10.99
CA LEU A 82 5.22 -22.08 10.83
C LEU A 82 5.93 -22.73 9.62
N PRO A 83 6.43 -23.97 9.75
CA PRO A 83 6.91 -24.72 8.60
C PRO A 83 5.73 -25.20 7.77
N VAL A 84 5.78 -24.95 6.47
CA VAL A 84 4.76 -25.35 5.50
C VAL A 84 5.41 -26.17 4.38
N LEU A 85 4.84 -27.35 4.10
CA LEU A 85 5.36 -28.28 3.08
C LEU A 85 4.69 -28.11 1.72
N GLU A 86 3.42 -27.68 1.70
CA GLU A 86 2.64 -27.47 0.49
C GLU A 86 1.89 -26.14 0.54
N THR A 87 1.59 -25.55 -0.62
CA THR A 87 0.71 -24.38 -0.68
C THR A 87 -0.68 -24.71 -0.14
N GLU A 88 -1.30 -23.72 0.49
CA GLU A 88 -2.69 -23.78 0.93
C GLU A 88 -3.62 -24.14 -0.24
N LYS A 89 -4.41 -25.22 -0.09
CA LYS A 89 -5.34 -25.70 -1.14
C LYS A 89 -6.78 -25.74 -0.66
N SER A 90 -7.02 -25.81 0.65
CA SER A 90 -8.34 -25.96 1.24
C SER A 90 -8.55 -25.02 2.44
N LEU A 91 -9.81 -24.84 2.82
CA LEU A 91 -10.20 -24.11 4.03
C LEU A 91 -9.60 -24.75 5.30
N GLU A 92 -9.61 -26.08 5.36
CA GLU A 92 -9.03 -26.87 6.47
C GLU A 92 -7.53 -26.57 6.63
N ASP A 93 -6.78 -26.49 5.53
CA ASP A 93 -5.34 -26.15 5.58
C ASP A 93 -5.12 -24.80 6.26
N VAL A 94 -5.90 -23.78 5.88
CA VAL A 94 -5.73 -22.42 6.40
C VAL A 94 -6.13 -22.35 7.88
N PHE A 95 -7.22 -23.02 8.29
CA PHE A 95 -7.60 -23.10 9.70
C PHE A 95 -6.59 -23.88 10.54
N LYS A 96 -6.03 -24.97 10.01
CA LYS A 96 -4.97 -25.72 10.69
C LYS A 96 -3.76 -24.83 10.98
N LEU A 97 -3.34 -24.00 10.02
CA LEU A 97 -2.27 -23.01 10.21
C LEU A 97 -2.64 -21.98 11.27
N ALA A 98 -3.84 -21.40 11.20
CA ALA A 98 -4.32 -20.43 12.19
C ALA A 98 -4.33 -21.04 13.60
N CYS A 99 -4.99 -22.18 13.78
CA CYS A 99 -5.08 -22.90 15.05
C CYS A 99 -3.70 -23.26 15.60
N GLN A 100 -2.77 -23.71 14.76
CA GLN A 100 -1.40 -24.00 15.19
C GLN A 100 -0.69 -22.73 15.70
N ALA A 101 -0.82 -21.61 15.00
CA ALA A 101 -0.23 -20.35 15.42
C ALA A 101 -0.78 -19.89 16.78
N PHE A 102 -2.11 -19.90 16.95
CA PHE A 102 -2.74 -19.48 18.21
C PHE A 102 -2.43 -20.42 19.38
N LYS A 103 -2.33 -21.74 19.14
CA LYS A 103 -1.84 -22.68 20.15
C LYS A 103 -0.43 -22.34 20.62
N ILE A 104 0.49 -22.06 19.69
CA ILE A 104 1.86 -21.64 20.04
C ILE A 104 1.84 -20.34 20.86
N MET A 105 1.02 -19.37 20.47
CA MET A 105 0.87 -18.11 21.20
C MET A 105 0.35 -18.34 22.62
N ALA A 106 -0.65 -19.22 22.80
CA ALA A 106 -1.20 -19.55 24.10
C ALA A 106 -0.16 -20.24 25.01
N HIS A 107 0.65 -21.15 24.46
CA HIS A 107 1.76 -21.79 25.21
C HIS A 107 2.87 -20.80 25.59
N LYS A 108 2.97 -19.66 24.90
CA LYS A 108 3.94 -18.59 25.16
C LYS A 108 3.30 -17.38 25.86
N LYS A 109 2.06 -17.52 26.33
CA LYS A 109 1.30 -16.48 27.03
C LYS A 109 2.06 -16.01 28.28
N LYS A 110 2.16 -14.69 28.46
CA LYS A 110 2.69 -14.05 29.67
C LYS A 110 1.55 -13.68 30.61
N GLU A 111 1.87 -13.46 31.88
CA GLU A 111 0.88 -13.10 32.92
C GLU A 111 0.03 -11.86 32.57
N MET A 112 0.63 -10.87 31.90
CA MET A 112 -0.04 -9.64 31.45
C MET A 112 -0.96 -9.81 30.23
N ASP A 113 -0.99 -10.99 29.61
CA ASP A 113 -1.77 -11.21 28.39
C ASP A 113 -3.23 -11.54 28.75
N ILE A 114 -4.16 -10.77 28.17
CA ILE A 114 -5.58 -10.82 28.51
C ILE A 114 -6.41 -11.78 27.65
N PHE A 115 -5.82 -12.42 26.63
CA PHE A 115 -6.57 -13.26 25.71
C PHE A 115 -6.89 -14.65 26.30
N ASP A 116 -8.07 -15.18 25.98
CA ASP A 116 -8.56 -16.49 26.42
C ASP A 116 -8.30 -17.54 25.33
N GLU A 117 -7.46 -18.53 25.63
CA GLU A 117 -7.12 -19.62 24.71
C GLU A 117 -8.34 -20.46 24.31
N GLN A 118 -9.19 -20.83 25.27
CA GLN A 118 -10.36 -21.67 24.99
C GLN A 118 -11.33 -20.94 24.09
N LYS A 119 -11.55 -19.65 24.37
CA LYS A 119 -12.41 -18.80 23.55
C LYS A 119 -11.86 -18.66 22.12
N ILE A 120 -10.56 -18.40 21.97
CA ILE A 120 -9.91 -18.34 20.64
C ILE A 120 -10.16 -19.63 19.85
N VAL A 121 -9.91 -20.79 20.46
CA VAL A 121 -10.06 -22.09 19.79
C VAL A 121 -11.52 -22.34 19.41
N GLN A 122 -12.47 -22.09 20.31
CA GLN A 122 -13.90 -22.24 20.03
C GLN A 122 -14.35 -21.32 18.90
N THR A 123 -13.91 -20.07 18.91
CA THR A 123 -14.26 -19.09 17.87
C THR A 123 -13.68 -19.49 16.51
N LEU A 124 -12.44 -19.98 16.44
CA LEU A 124 -11.85 -20.47 15.20
C LEU A 124 -12.61 -21.68 14.65
N LEU A 125 -12.95 -22.65 15.50
CA LEU A 125 -13.73 -23.83 15.09
C LEU A 125 -15.14 -23.47 14.61
N SER A 126 -15.82 -22.55 15.29
CA SER A 126 -17.13 -22.04 14.85
C SER A 126 -17.03 -21.37 13.48
N LEU A 127 -16.03 -20.50 13.30
CA LEU A 127 -15.80 -19.83 12.02
C LEU A 127 -15.47 -20.83 10.90
N GLU A 128 -14.74 -21.90 11.20
CA GLU A 128 -14.47 -22.97 10.23
C GLU A 128 -15.75 -23.63 9.73
N LEU A 129 -16.63 -24.04 10.65
CA LEU A 129 -17.92 -24.66 10.31
C LEU A 129 -18.83 -23.73 9.50
N GLU A 130 -18.85 -22.44 9.83
CA GLU A 130 -19.60 -21.44 9.06
C GLU A 130 -19.06 -21.31 7.63
N LEU A 131 -17.72 -21.24 7.48
CA LEU A 131 -17.08 -21.04 6.19
C LEU A 131 -17.09 -22.29 5.30
N GLN A 132 -17.27 -23.50 5.86
CA GLN A 132 -17.43 -24.73 5.09
C GLN A 132 -18.61 -24.70 4.12
N ASN A 133 -19.66 -23.95 4.46
CA ASN A 133 -20.88 -23.82 3.65
C ASN A 133 -20.94 -22.48 2.89
N ALA A 134 -19.91 -21.64 2.99
CA ALA A 134 -19.87 -20.33 2.37
C ALA A 134 -19.24 -20.39 0.97
N ASP A 135 -19.69 -19.51 0.07
CA ASP A 135 -18.96 -19.20 -1.16
C ASP A 135 -17.74 -18.34 -0.80
N LEU A 136 -16.57 -18.98 -0.66
CA LEU A 136 -15.33 -18.32 -0.29
C LEU A 136 -14.86 -17.30 -1.35
N TRP A 137 -15.22 -17.50 -2.62
CA TRP A 137 -14.88 -16.55 -3.68
C TRP A 137 -15.72 -15.29 -3.57
N ASP A 138 -17.02 -15.43 -3.34
CA ASP A 138 -17.90 -14.29 -3.09
C ASP A 138 -17.48 -13.54 -1.82
N LEU A 139 -17.20 -14.27 -0.74
CA LEU A 139 -16.71 -13.68 0.50
C LEU A 139 -15.40 -12.90 0.28
N ASN A 140 -14.45 -13.47 -0.47
CA ASN A 140 -13.21 -12.78 -0.83
C ASN A 140 -13.46 -11.48 -1.62
N LYS A 141 -14.43 -11.49 -2.55
CA LYS A 141 -14.84 -10.28 -3.30
C LYS A 141 -15.47 -9.24 -2.39
N GLN A 142 -16.35 -9.65 -1.47
CA GLN A 142 -16.96 -8.76 -0.49
C GLN A 142 -15.91 -8.08 0.38
N TYR A 143 -14.95 -8.84 0.95
CA TYR A 143 -13.86 -8.26 1.74
C TYR A 143 -12.96 -7.34 0.92
N LYS A 144 -12.65 -7.69 -0.34
CA LYS A 144 -11.92 -6.79 -1.26
C LYS A 144 -12.65 -5.45 -1.40
N SER A 145 -13.95 -5.48 -1.64
CA SER A 145 -14.79 -4.29 -1.80
C SER A 145 -14.82 -3.44 -0.52
N THR A 146 -15.06 -4.07 0.64
CA THR A 146 -15.12 -3.40 1.94
C THR A 146 -13.78 -2.75 2.30
N LEU A 147 -12.66 -3.45 2.11
CA LEU A 147 -11.34 -2.92 2.40
C LEU A 147 -10.98 -1.76 1.47
N ARG A 148 -11.35 -1.86 0.19
CA ARG A 148 -11.19 -0.76 -0.77
C ARG A 148 -12.03 0.45 -0.37
N ALA A 149 -13.30 0.27 -0.01
CA ALA A 149 -14.16 1.35 0.47
C ALA A 149 -13.61 2.01 1.75
N THR A 150 -13.09 1.21 2.68
CA THR A 150 -12.44 1.69 3.91
C THR A 150 -11.20 2.53 3.59
N ALA A 151 -10.35 2.06 2.68
CA ALA A 151 -9.16 2.79 2.25
C ALA A 151 -9.53 4.13 1.59
N LEU A 152 -10.51 4.11 0.68
CA LEU A 152 -11.04 5.31 0.03
C LEU A 152 -11.57 6.33 1.02
N LYS A 153 -12.41 5.88 1.97
CA LYS A 153 -12.94 6.74 3.03
C LYS A 153 -11.82 7.38 3.84
N ARG A 154 -10.80 6.60 4.24
CA ARG A 154 -9.64 7.13 4.96
C ARG A 154 -8.91 8.20 4.16
N SER A 155 -8.67 7.98 2.87
CA SER A 155 -8.02 8.95 1.99
C SER A 155 -8.85 10.23 1.82
N LEU A 156 -10.18 10.11 1.72
CA LEU A 156 -11.10 11.27 1.71
C LEU A 156 -11.01 12.05 3.02
N ASP A 157 -11.14 11.36 4.16
CA ASP A 157 -11.11 11.95 5.49
C ASP A 157 -9.78 12.70 5.72
N GLU A 158 -8.64 12.11 5.32
CA GLU A 158 -7.33 12.78 5.38
C GLU A 158 -7.29 14.04 4.52
N ARG A 159 -7.79 13.96 3.29
CA ARG A 159 -7.80 15.08 2.36
C ARG A 159 -8.67 16.24 2.88
N THR A 160 -9.85 15.93 3.42
CA THR A 160 -10.72 16.91 4.09
C THR A 160 -10.05 17.51 5.33
N ALA A 161 -9.32 16.71 6.11
CA ALA A 161 -8.56 17.23 7.25
C ALA A 161 -7.45 18.20 6.79
N ARG A 162 -6.76 17.90 5.68
CA ARG A 162 -5.75 18.78 5.08
C ARG A 162 -6.35 20.08 4.55
N GLU A 163 -7.50 20.03 3.88
CA GLU A 163 -8.18 21.22 3.39
C GLU A 163 -8.59 22.18 4.52
N ASN A 164 -9.04 21.62 5.65
CA ASN A 164 -9.50 22.39 6.80
C ASN A 164 -8.37 22.85 7.73
N ARG A 165 -7.17 22.27 7.63
CA ARG A 165 -6.08 22.63 8.55
C ARG A 165 -5.52 24.02 8.23
N ILE A 166 -5.01 24.67 9.27
CA ILE A 166 -4.24 25.90 9.18
C ILE A 166 -2.85 25.57 9.73
N ILE A 167 -1.88 25.48 8.83
CA ILE A 167 -0.50 25.15 9.15
C ILE A 167 0.41 26.01 8.29
N GLU A 168 1.53 26.45 8.86
CA GLU A 168 2.51 27.24 8.15
C GLU A 168 3.38 26.38 7.22
N ASN A 169 3.61 26.88 6.01
CA ASN A 169 4.49 26.28 5.01
C ASN A 169 5.95 26.60 5.35
N LYS A 170 6.61 25.73 6.12
CA LYS A 170 7.97 25.99 6.64
C LYS A 170 9.06 25.09 6.10
N LYS A 171 8.73 23.88 5.62
CA LYS A 171 9.73 22.91 5.16
C LYS A 171 10.07 23.13 3.70
N LEU A 172 11.34 23.11 3.30
CA LEU A 172 11.69 23.18 1.88
C LEU A 172 11.28 21.89 1.16
N ILE A 173 10.85 22.03 -0.09
CA ILE A 173 10.59 20.87 -0.95
C ILE A 173 11.87 20.05 -1.15
N TYR A 174 11.78 18.77 -0.83
CA TYR A 174 12.84 17.80 -1.00
C TYR A 174 12.63 16.95 -2.25
N ASP A 175 11.41 16.59 -2.61
CA ASP A 175 11.21 15.70 -3.76
C ASP A 175 9.90 15.96 -4.49
N LEU A 176 9.87 15.59 -5.76
CA LEU A 176 8.71 15.61 -6.63
C LEU A 176 8.69 14.33 -7.48
N GLN A 177 7.64 13.52 -7.34
CA GLN A 177 7.54 12.24 -8.06
C GLN A 177 6.20 12.09 -8.77
N PHE A 178 6.22 11.36 -9.88
CA PHE A 178 5.06 11.03 -10.69
C PHE A 178 4.85 9.52 -10.69
N TYR A 179 3.65 9.11 -10.29
CA TYR A 179 3.21 7.73 -10.23
C TYR A 179 1.92 7.58 -11.01
N TYR A 180 1.68 6.39 -11.52
CA TYR A 180 0.46 6.08 -12.24
C TYR A 180 0.01 4.64 -11.97
N GLU A 181 -1.31 4.47 -11.99
CA GLU A 181 -1.98 3.20 -11.74
C GLU A 181 -3.05 3.02 -12.80
N PHE A 182 -2.69 2.26 -13.83
CA PHE A 182 -3.53 1.94 -14.98
C PHE A 182 -3.47 0.44 -15.27
N GLU A 183 -4.59 -0.11 -15.73
CA GLU A 183 -4.61 -1.50 -16.19
C GLU A 183 -3.80 -1.64 -17.47
N ASN A 184 -2.91 -2.65 -17.54
CA ASN A 184 -2.05 -2.96 -18.69
C ASN A 184 -1.06 -1.86 -19.09
N ALA A 185 -0.73 -0.92 -18.19
CA ALA A 185 0.37 0.02 -18.42
C ALA A 185 1.71 -0.54 -17.92
N ASP A 186 2.71 -0.55 -18.80
CA ASP A 186 4.07 -0.95 -18.43
C ASP A 186 4.74 0.08 -17.52
N LYS A 187 5.77 -0.32 -16.76
CA LYS A 187 6.49 0.54 -15.80
C LYS A 187 7.16 1.79 -16.39
N LEU A 188 7.29 1.88 -17.70
CA LEU A 188 7.90 3.01 -18.40
C LEU A 188 6.88 3.76 -19.27
N TYR A 189 5.58 3.66 -18.96
CA TYR A 189 4.51 4.17 -19.82
C TYR A 189 4.66 5.66 -20.14
N PHE A 190 4.96 6.49 -19.15
CA PHE A 190 5.15 7.94 -19.32
C PHE A 190 6.62 8.36 -19.49
N ALA A 191 7.53 7.39 -19.57
CA ALA A 191 8.94 7.67 -19.75
C ALA A 191 9.21 8.20 -21.18
N PRO A 192 10.16 9.14 -21.36
CA PRO A 192 11.03 9.73 -20.32
C PRO A 192 10.46 11.02 -19.69
N TYR A 193 9.24 11.42 -20.07
CA TYR A 193 8.69 12.74 -19.79
C TYR A 193 8.39 12.95 -18.30
N ASP A 194 7.83 11.93 -17.65
CA ASP A 194 7.49 11.92 -16.23
C ASP A 194 8.63 12.42 -15.35
N LYS A 195 9.77 11.71 -15.35
CA LYS A 195 10.94 12.06 -14.56
C LYS A 195 11.57 13.37 -15.02
N SER A 196 11.66 13.58 -16.34
CA SER A 196 12.28 14.79 -16.89
C SER A 196 11.57 16.07 -16.42
N PHE A 197 10.24 16.05 -16.37
CA PHE A 197 9.46 17.19 -15.89
C PHE A 197 9.52 17.35 -14.39
N CYS A 198 9.35 16.25 -13.63
CA CYS A 198 9.49 16.30 -12.18
C CYS A 198 10.83 16.90 -11.74
N ASP A 199 11.95 16.46 -12.34
CA ASP A 199 13.29 16.97 -12.01
C ASP A 199 13.43 18.47 -12.32
N LYS A 200 12.96 18.91 -13.50
CA LYS A 200 13.02 20.33 -13.90
C LYS A 200 12.19 21.22 -12.97
N ILE A 201 10.94 20.83 -12.71
CA ILE A 201 10.03 21.57 -11.84
C ILE A 201 10.59 21.64 -10.42
N LEU A 202 11.10 20.52 -9.89
CA LEU A 202 11.72 20.46 -8.57
C LEU A 202 12.91 21.43 -8.44
N ILE A 203 13.79 21.49 -9.43
CA ILE A 203 14.94 22.41 -9.44
C ILE A 203 14.47 23.86 -9.36
N LYS A 204 13.47 24.23 -10.18
CA LYS A 204 12.91 25.59 -10.20
C LYS A 204 12.20 25.93 -8.87
N LEU A 205 11.35 25.05 -8.35
CA LEU A 205 10.70 25.24 -7.04
C LEU A 205 11.71 25.41 -5.90
N ARG A 206 12.82 24.65 -5.91
CA ARG A 206 13.89 24.79 -4.91
C ARG A 206 14.61 26.12 -5.03
N LYS A 207 14.85 26.61 -6.26
CA LYS A 207 15.46 27.93 -6.50
C LYS A 207 14.60 29.05 -5.92
N GLU A 208 13.28 28.94 -6.08
CA GLU A 208 12.30 29.86 -5.48
C GLU A 208 12.03 29.60 -3.99
N LYS A 209 12.78 28.67 -3.37
CA LYS A 209 12.64 28.28 -1.95
C LYS A 209 11.22 27.88 -1.57
N PHE A 210 10.50 27.23 -2.49
CA PHE A 210 9.13 26.77 -2.29
C PHE A 210 9.01 25.91 -1.02
N ARG A 211 8.01 26.22 -0.19
CA ARG A 211 7.82 25.60 1.12
C ARG A 211 6.54 24.78 1.21
N LEU A 212 6.64 23.74 2.01
CA LEU A 212 5.62 22.75 2.31
C LEU A 212 5.29 22.78 3.81
N PRO A 213 4.10 22.29 4.22
CA PRO A 213 3.67 22.13 5.61
C PRO A 213 4.56 21.20 6.47
N ASP A 214 3.99 20.08 6.90
CA ASP A 214 4.57 19.05 7.75
C ASP A 214 5.25 17.91 6.98
N TYR A 215 5.27 17.98 5.66
CA TYR A 215 5.91 17.01 4.76
C TYR A 215 6.98 17.68 3.88
N THR A 216 7.77 16.90 3.15
CA THR A 216 8.86 17.40 2.30
C THR A 216 8.80 16.89 0.85
N HIS A 217 7.94 15.90 0.56
CA HIS A 217 7.82 15.30 -0.76
C HIS A 217 6.43 15.58 -1.35
N LEU A 218 6.39 15.94 -2.63
CA LEU A 218 5.16 16.02 -3.41
C LEU A 218 5.10 14.83 -4.36
N HIS A 219 4.05 14.04 -4.27
CA HIS A 219 3.83 12.91 -5.18
C HIS A 219 2.55 13.18 -5.97
N ILE A 220 2.54 12.78 -7.25
CA ILE A 220 1.36 12.86 -8.11
C ILE A 220 0.95 11.42 -8.43
N ILE A 221 -0.31 11.09 -8.18
CA ILE A 221 -0.92 9.81 -8.61
C ILE A 221 -1.85 10.11 -9.76
N VAL A 222 -1.62 9.44 -10.88
CA VAL A 222 -2.51 9.47 -12.04
C VAL A 222 -3.22 8.13 -12.17
N SER A 223 -4.54 8.18 -12.38
CA SER A 223 -5.32 6.98 -12.70
C SER A 223 -6.48 7.31 -13.64
N ASP A 224 -7.23 6.30 -14.06
CA ASP A 224 -8.36 6.40 -14.99
C ASP A 224 -9.62 7.00 -14.33
N SER A 225 -9.67 7.00 -13.00
CA SER A 225 -10.73 7.60 -12.19
C SER A 225 -10.17 8.29 -10.95
N PHE A 226 -10.94 9.24 -10.41
CA PHE A 226 -10.59 9.91 -9.17
C PHE A 226 -10.53 8.93 -8.01
N GLU A 227 -11.48 8.00 -7.94
CA GLU A 227 -11.55 6.96 -6.92
C GLU A 227 -10.31 6.05 -6.98
N ASN A 228 -9.89 5.60 -8.16
CA ASN A 228 -8.66 4.79 -8.26
C ASN A 228 -7.45 5.60 -7.80
N ALA A 229 -7.26 6.81 -8.32
CA ALA A 229 -6.13 7.65 -7.91
C ALA A 229 -6.12 7.90 -6.40
N LEU A 230 -7.28 8.14 -5.79
CA LEU A 230 -7.43 8.33 -4.36
C LEU A 230 -7.14 7.07 -3.53
N TYR A 231 -7.53 5.90 -4.04
CA TYR A 231 -7.23 4.61 -3.41
C TYR A 231 -5.73 4.37 -3.34
N TYR A 232 -5.00 4.70 -4.42
CA TYR A 232 -3.55 4.54 -4.49
C TYR A 232 -2.76 5.68 -3.83
N ALA A 233 -3.38 6.86 -3.64
CA ALA A 233 -2.81 8.01 -2.93
C ALA A 233 -2.79 7.87 -1.39
N GLY A 234 -2.92 6.64 -0.86
CA GLY A 234 -2.90 6.39 0.58
C GLY A 234 -1.52 6.67 1.19
N ARG A 235 -1.46 7.51 2.23
CA ARG A 235 -0.24 7.69 3.02
C ARG A 235 0.08 6.45 3.84
N GLU A 236 1.09 5.71 3.44
CA GLU A 236 1.84 4.87 4.39
C GLU A 236 2.86 5.71 5.19
N GLU A 237 3.32 6.81 4.57
CA GLU A 237 4.49 7.59 4.98
C GLU A 237 4.08 9.04 5.31
N LYS A 238 4.50 9.57 6.47
CA LYS A 238 4.13 10.95 6.89
C LYS A 238 4.89 12.05 6.14
N TYR A 239 5.88 11.72 5.32
CA TYR A 239 6.80 12.69 4.71
C TYR A 239 6.40 13.17 3.31
N CYS A 240 5.38 12.58 2.69
CA CYS A 240 4.90 12.94 1.35
C CYS A 240 3.46 13.45 1.39
N ALA A 241 3.03 14.18 0.38
CA ALA A 241 1.62 14.47 0.13
C ALA A 241 1.28 14.14 -1.32
N TYR A 242 0.10 13.59 -1.54
CA TYR A 242 -0.36 13.17 -2.87
C TYR A 242 -1.31 14.18 -3.50
N GLY A 243 -1.02 14.48 -4.76
CA GLY A 243 -1.89 15.16 -5.71
C GLY A 243 -2.53 14.15 -6.62
N ILE A 244 -3.80 14.37 -6.93
CA ILE A 244 -4.62 13.44 -7.69
C ILE A 244 -4.89 14.01 -9.07
N THR A 245 -4.61 13.20 -10.08
CA THR A 245 -4.90 13.51 -11.48
C THR A 245 -5.67 12.35 -12.12
N VAL A 246 -6.59 12.68 -13.04
CA VAL A 246 -7.38 11.69 -13.77
C VAL A 246 -7.04 11.74 -15.26
N PHE A 247 -6.74 10.59 -15.86
CA PHE A 247 -6.49 10.45 -17.29
C PHE A 247 -7.28 9.26 -17.86
N LYS A 248 -8.46 9.56 -18.44
CA LYS A 248 -9.38 8.55 -18.96
C LYS A 248 -8.92 7.93 -20.27
N ASP A 249 -8.29 8.71 -21.15
CA ASP A 249 -7.83 8.27 -22.47
C ASP A 249 -6.44 7.63 -22.44
N TYR A 250 -6.08 7.00 -21.32
CA TYR A 250 -4.75 6.46 -21.13
C TYR A 250 -4.42 5.37 -22.15
N ALA A 251 -5.39 4.55 -22.55
CA ALA A 251 -5.17 3.48 -23.53
C ALA A 251 -4.64 4.01 -24.88
N ALA A 252 -5.06 5.21 -25.30
CA ALA A 252 -4.64 5.82 -26.56
C ALA A 252 -3.30 6.57 -26.45
N TYR A 253 -2.71 6.69 -25.26
CA TYR A 253 -1.47 7.44 -25.04
C TYR A 253 -0.29 6.86 -25.84
N ALA A 254 -0.21 5.54 -25.94
CA ALA A 254 0.86 4.86 -26.70
C ALA A 254 0.90 5.27 -28.18
N ASP A 255 -0.28 5.56 -28.75
CA ASP A 255 -0.47 5.93 -30.16
C ASP A 255 -0.29 7.44 -30.43
N LYS A 256 -0.11 8.26 -29.39
CA LYS A 256 0.11 9.70 -29.53
C LYS A 256 1.51 9.99 -30.07
N SER A 257 1.66 11.13 -30.74
CA SER A 257 2.99 11.64 -31.11
C SER A 257 3.81 11.98 -29.87
N GLU A 258 5.14 12.02 -30.01
CA GLU A 258 6.04 12.37 -28.90
C GLU A 258 5.75 13.77 -28.33
N THR A 259 5.37 14.74 -29.16
CA THR A 259 4.95 16.07 -28.70
C THR A 259 3.65 16.03 -27.89
N GLU A 260 2.67 15.22 -28.31
CA GLU A 260 1.43 15.03 -27.55
C GLU A 260 1.69 14.31 -26.23
N LYS A 261 2.52 13.26 -26.22
CA LYS A 261 2.93 12.56 -25.00
C LYS A 261 3.62 13.48 -24.00
N GLU A 262 4.53 14.32 -24.49
CA GLU A 262 5.21 15.35 -23.71
C GLU A 262 4.19 16.32 -23.08
N ARG A 263 3.24 16.82 -23.89
CA ARG A 263 2.19 17.74 -23.45
C ARG A 263 1.28 17.11 -22.40
N ILE A 264 0.75 15.91 -22.69
CA ILE A 264 -0.13 15.15 -21.80
C ILE A 264 0.57 14.93 -20.46
N THR A 265 1.81 14.45 -20.47
CA THR A 265 2.54 14.16 -19.23
C THR A 265 2.75 15.42 -18.38
N PHE A 266 3.13 16.54 -19.02
CA PHE A 266 3.26 17.81 -18.33
C PHE A 266 1.93 18.30 -17.74
N ASP A 267 0.84 18.20 -18.50
CA ASP A 267 -0.50 18.61 -18.04
C ASP A 267 -0.96 17.76 -16.84
N LEU A 268 -0.65 16.46 -16.84
CA LEU A 268 -1.00 15.58 -15.73
C LEU A 268 -0.23 15.95 -14.46
N ILE A 269 1.05 16.31 -14.59
CA ILE A 269 1.88 16.81 -13.49
C ILE A 269 1.34 18.14 -12.96
N LYS A 270 1.04 19.08 -13.87
CA LYS A 270 0.46 20.40 -13.59
C LYS A 270 -0.83 20.26 -12.78
N GLN A 271 -1.75 19.41 -13.22
CA GLN A 271 -3.02 19.14 -12.52
C GLN A 271 -2.80 18.60 -11.10
N GLY A 272 -1.90 17.61 -10.94
CA GLY A 272 -1.63 17.01 -9.63
C GLY A 272 -0.98 17.99 -8.65
N LEU A 273 -0.10 18.87 -9.13
CA LEU A 273 0.50 19.93 -8.31
C LEU A 273 -0.53 20.97 -7.88
N TYR A 274 -1.42 21.40 -8.78
CA TYR A 274 -2.52 22.30 -8.43
C TYR A 274 -3.47 21.69 -7.41
N ASP A 275 -3.76 20.40 -7.54
CA ASP A 275 -4.58 19.67 -6.59
C ASP A 275 -4.01 19.77 -5.17
N ILE A 276 -2.72 19.43 -4.98
CA ILE A 276 -2.05 19.55 -3.67
C ILE A 276 -2.03 21.00 -3.20
N ALA A 277 -1.67 21.93 -4.08
CA ALA A 277 -1.50 23.33 -3.72
C ALA A 277 -2.81 23.96 -3.23
N LYS A 278 -3.95 23.58 -3.82
CA LYS A 278 -5.27 24.02 -3.37
C LYS A 278 -5.63 23.44 -2.01
N ILE A 279 -5.44 22.13 -1.81
CA ILE A 279 -5.78 21.45 -0.55
C ILE A 279 -4.93 21.96 0.61
N ASP A 280 -3.62 22.02 0.40
CA ASP A 280 -2.66 22.35 1.45
C ASP A 280 -2.35 23.86 1.53
N LYS A 281 -3.02 24.69 0.72
CA LYS A 281 -2.85 26.15 0.68
C LYS A 281 -1.37 26.53 0.47
N LEU A 282 -0.75 25.91 -0.52
CA LEU A 282 0.63 26.20 -0.92
C LEU A 282 0.68 27.53 -1.68
N ASP A 283 1.90 28.04 -1.89
CA ASP A 283 2.15 29.26 -2.64
C ASP A 283 1.82 29.07 -4.13
N LEU A 284 0.56 29.29 -4.50
CA LEU A 284 0.07 29.10 -5.85
C LEU A 284 0.77 30.03 -6.86
N GLU A 285 1.12 31.25 -6.47
CA GLU A 285 1.78 32.20 -7.35
C GLU A 285 3.17 31.70 -7.77
N THR A 286 3.98 31.26 -6.81
CA THR A 286 5.29 30.67 -7.11
C THR A 286 5.15 29.38 -7.93
N LEU A 287 4.16 28.54 -7.63
CA LEU A 287 3.92 27.31 -8.37
C LEU A 287 3.53 27.60 -9.83
N GLU A 288 2.58 28.52 -10.05
CA GLU A 288 2.12 28.96 -11.36
C GLU A 288 3.28 29.49 -12.20
N ALA A 289 4.10 30.38 -11.63
CA ALA A 289 5.26 30.95 -12.31
C ALA A 289 6.25 29.87 -12.78
N VAL A 290 6.54 28.87 -11.93
CA VAL A 290 7.44 27.76 -12.27
C VAL A 290 6.85 26.86 -13.36
N LEU A 291 5.56 26.56 -13.29
CA LEU A 291 4.89 25.72 -14.29
C LEU A 291 4.84 26.43 -15.64
N ASP A 292 4.48 27.71 -15.69
CA ASP A 292 4.43 28.51 -16.91
C ASP A 292 5.82 28.73 -17.54
N GLU A 293 6.87 28.84 -16.73
CA GLU A 293 8.24 28.86 -17.23
C GLU A 293 8.60 27.51 -17.88
N THR A 294 8.27 26.40 -17.22
CA THR A 294 8.52 25.04 -17.73
C THR A 294 7.76 24.78 -19.03
N GLU A 295 6.50 25.20 -19.11
CA GLU A 295 5.65 25.04 -20.30
C GLU A 295 6.22 25.79 -21.51
N ARG A 296 6.69 27.03 -21.31
CA ARG A 296 7.34 27.82 -22.37
C ARG A 296 8.62 27.17 -22.89
N GLU A 297 9.37 26.45 -22.04
CA GLU A 297 10.55 25.70 -22.48
C GLU A 297 10.18 24.50 -23.36
N ILE A 298 9.05 23.84 -23.10
CA ILE A 298 8.52 22.76 -23.95
C ILE A 298 8.17 23.32 -25.34
N GLU A 299 7.41 24.41 -25.38
CA GLU A 299 6.98 25.04 -26.62
C GLU A 299 8.15 25.45 -27.51
N ARG A 300 9.19 26.08 -26.93
CA ARG A 300 10.37 26.52 -27.68
C ARG A 300 11.12 25.37 -28.34
N LYS A 301 11.14 24.19 -27.71
CA LYS A 301 11.75 22.99 -28.32
C LYS A 301 10.95 22.48 -29.51
N SER A 302 9.62 22.55 -29.46
CA SER A 302 8.77 22.12 -30.58
C SER A 302 8.98 22.98 -31.83
N PHE A 303 9.37 24.26 -31.68
CA PHE A 303 9.64 25.17 -32.80
C PHE A 303 11.07 25.13 -33.35
N SER A 304 12.04 24.52 -32.66
CA SER A 304 13.44 24.50 -33.11
C SER A 304 13.77 23.42 -34.15
N TRP A 305 12.78 22.63 -34.58
CA TRP A 305 12.93 21.52 -35.53
C TRP A 305 12.13 21.70 -36.82
N ILE A 306 11.55 22.89 -37.04
CA ILE A 306 10.90 23.32 -38.28
C ILE A 306 11.81 24.34 -38.97
#